data_AF-A0A1F6PTL6-F1
#
_entry.id   AF-A0A1F6PTL6-F1
#
_cell.length_a   1.000
_cell.length_b   1.000
_cell.length_c   1.000
_cell.angle_alpha   90.00
_cell.angle_beta   90.00
_cell.angle_gamma   90.00
#
_symmetry.space_group_name_H-M   'P 1'
#
loop_
_entity.id
_entity.type
_entity.pdbx_description
1 polymer ?
#
loop_
_entity_poly.entity_id
_entity_poly.type
_entity_poly.pdbx_seq_one_letter_code
_entity_poly.pdbx_strand_id
1 'polypeptide(L)'
;MYISIIISIIFWTGILTIITALTLDKFKPIDKKRKLLIWKLSFAFLNFFLILNLVGSLFIYTSLFRFVPWYEPCGQQFLIIFIYATIILLIGILQLFLGKFLAISKILKYLPFISIVTLCSPILIDGSLSLTMRIIGIVICLILICSVILFFIKDFKKINSNELKNQNQ
;
A
#
# COMPACT_ATOMS: atom_id res chain seq x y z
N MET A 1 -6.86 19.27 -6.66
CA MET A 1 -7.77 18.49 -7.55
C MET A 1 -7.02 17.64 -8.58
N TYR A 2 -6.14 18.19 -9.43
CA TYR A 2 -5.43 17.42 -10.48
C TYR A 2 -4.52 16.28 -9.98
N ILE A 3 -3.83 16.47 -8.85
CA ILE A 3 -2.94 15.44 -8.26
C ILE A 3 -3.74 14.17 -7.88
N SER A 4 -4.96 14.33 -7.35
CA SER A 4 -5.82 13.20 -6.98
C SER A 4 -6.29 12.40 -8.20
N ILE A 5 -6.53 13.05 -9.33
CA ILE A 5 -6.95 12.41 -10.58
C ILE A 5 -5.78 11.59 -11.16
N ILE A 6 -4.58 12.17 -11.17
CA ILE A 6 -3.38 11.49 -11.67
C ILE A 6 -3.06 10.25 -10.82
N ILE A 7 -3.10 10.36 -9.49
CA ILE A 7 -2.86 9.22 -8.58
C ILE A 7 -3.90 8.11 -8.82
N SER A 8 -5.17 8.47 -9.01
CA SER A 8 -6.24 7.52 -9.31
C SER A 8 -5.99 6.80 -10.65
N ILE A 9 -5.62 7.52 -11.70
CA ILE A 9 -5.31 6.92 -13.02
C ILE A 9 -4.12 5.95 -12.92
N ILE A 10 -3.04 6.34 -12.23
CA ILE A 10 -1.87 5.46 -12.06
C ILE A 10 -2.27 4.20 -11.26
N PHE A 11 -3.10 4.35 -10.22
CA PHE A 11 -3.60 3.21 -9.44
C PHE A 11 -4.43 2.24 -10.30
N TRP A 12 -5.40 2.76 -11.05
CA TRP A 12 -6.29 1.94 -11.89
C TRP A 12 -5.55 1.26 -13.03
N THR A 13 -4.60 1.95 -13.66
CA THR A 13 -3.74 1.35 -14.71
C THR A 13 -2.88 0.22 -14.16
N GLY A 14 -2.35 0.37 -12.94
CA GLY A 14 -1.63 -0.67 -12.22
C GLY A 14 -2.47 -1.89 -11.86
N ILE A 15 -3.67 -1.68 -11.34
CA ILE A 15 -4.64 -2.76 -11.09
C ILE A 15 -4.97 -3.48 -12.39
N LEU A 16 -5.22 -2.74 -13.46
CA LEU A 16 -5.48 -3.31 -14.77
C LEU A 16 -4.29 -4.14 -15.26
N THR A 17 -3.05 -3.72 -14.98
CA THR A 17 -1.85 -4.52 -15.33
C THR A 17 -1.79 -5.82 -14.55
N ILE A 18 -2.16 -5.80 -13.26
CA ILE A 18 -2.22 -7.00 -12.42
C ILE A 18 -3.34 -7.95 -12.89
N ILE A 19 -4.51 -7.41 -13.24
CA ILE A 19 -5.64 -8.19 -13.74
C ILE A 19 -5.33 -8.79 -15.10
N THR A 20 -4.74 -8.01 -16.01
CA THR A 20 -4.34 -8.51 -17.34
C THR A 20 -3.25 -9.57 -17.24
N ALA A 21 -2.26 -9.38 -16.37
CA ALA A 21 -1.27 -10.42 -16.06
C ALA A 21 -1.93 -11.72 -15.56
N LEU A 22 -2.98 -11.59 -14.77
CA LEU A 22 -3.76 -12.69 -14.24
C LEU A 22 -4.60 -13.43 -15.29
N THR A 23 -5.20 -12.69 -16.22
CA THR A 23 -6.05 -13.27 -17.27
C THR A 23 -5.25 -13.83 -18.43
N LEU A 24 -4.12 -13.21 -18.81
CA LEU A 24 -3.24 -13.68 -19.89
C LEU A 24 -2.71 -15.10 -19.65
N ASP A 25 -2.50 -15.45 -18.38
CA ASP A 25 -2.06 -16.78 -17.94
C ASP A 25 -3.07 -17.90 -18.31
N LYS A 26 -4.34 -17.56 -18.55
CA LYS A 26 -5.37 -18.50 -19.05
C LYS A 26 -5.38 -18.66 -20.57
N PHE A 27 -4.89 -17.68 -21.33
CA PHE A 27 -5.07 -17.63 -22.79
C PHE A 27 -3.82 -18.00 -23.59
N LYS A 28 -2.62 -17.80 -23.03
CA LYS A 28 -1.37 -18.19 -23.71
C LYS A 28 -0.32 -18.58 -22.66
N PRO A 29 0.36 -19.74 -22.80
CA PRO A 29 1.42 -20.11 -21.86
C PRO A 29 2.55 -19.06 -21.93
N ILE A 30 2.74 -18.34 -20.82
CA ILE A 30 3.81 -17.36 -20.67
C ILE A 30 5.06 -18.07 -20.14
N ASP A 31 6.23 -17.73 -20.65
CA ASP A 31 7.50 -18.24 -20.15
C ASP A 31 7.65 -18.01 -18.64
N LYS A 32 8.13 -19.02 -17.91
CA LYS A 32 8.29 -18.99 -16.44
C LYS A 32 9.05 -17.73 -15.95
N LYS A 33 10.09 -17.30 -16.69
CA LYS A 33 10.87 -16.08 -16.39
C LYS A 33 10.04 -14.80 -16.52
N ARG A 34 9.26 -14.66 -17.59
CA ARG A 34 8.39 -13.50 -17.83
C ARG A 34 7.30 -13.41 -16.76
N LYS A 35 6.68 -14.53 -16.43
CA LYS A 35 5.67 -14.63 -15.38
C LYS A 35 6.22 -14.17 -14.02
N LEU A 36 7.41 -14.63 -13.64
CA LEU A 36 8.07 -14.19 -12.40
C LEU A 36 8.38 -12.70 -12.40
N LEU A 37 8.86 -12.15 -13.52
CA LEU A 37 9.13 -10.72 -13.65
C LEU A 37 7.85 -9.89 -13.45
N ILE A 38 6.75 -10.30 -14.06
CA ILE A 38 5.45 -9.63 -13.91
C ILE A 38 5.03 -9.63 -12.44
N TRP A 39 5.11 -10.78 -11.75
CA TRP A 39 4.77 -10.84 -10.32
C TRP A 39 5.64 -9.93 -9.45
N LYS A 40 6.95 -9.84 -9.73
CA LYS A 40 7.85 -8.92 -9.02
C LYS A 40 7.50 -7.45 -9.25
N LEU A 41 7.17 -7.08 -10.48
CA LEU A 41 6.74 -5.73 -10.81
C LEU A 41 5.42 -5.40 -10.12
N SER A 42 4.44 -6.31 -10.15
CA SER A 42 3.18 -6.17 -9.40
C SER A 42 3.43 -6.03 -7.91
N PHE A 43 4.36 -6.79 -7.34
CA PHE A 43 4.74 -6.70 -5.92
C PHE A 43 5.33 -5.33 -5.59
N ALA A 44 6.30 -4.86 -6.36
CA ALA A 44 6.91 -3.55 -6.16
C ALA A 44 5.87 -2.43 -6.29
N PHE A 45 5.00 -2.54 -7.29
CA PHE A 45 3.94 -1.58 -7.55
C PHE A 45 2.93 -1.49 -6.39
N LEU A 46 2.44 -2.63 -5.88
CA LEU A 46 1.50 -2.65 -4.75
C LEU A 46 2.11 -2.02 -3.49
N ASN A 47 3.37 -2.32 -3.17
CA ASN A 47 4.02 -1.73 -1.99
C ASN A 47 4.30 -0.24 -2.17
N PHE A 48 4.66 0.20 -3.38
CA PHE A 48 4.79 1.62 -3.69
C PHE A 48 3.48 2.37 -3.47
N PHE A 49 2.36 1.81 -3.96
CA PHE A 49 1.03 2.38 -3.74
C PHE A 49 0.61 2.38 -2.28
N LEU A 50 0.96 1.33 -1.53
CA LEU A 50 0.74 1.30 -0.08
C LEU A 50 1.47 2.46 0.60
N ILE A 51 2.74 2.68 0.27
CA ILE A 51 3.54 3.80 0.81
C ILE A 51 2.90 5.13 0.45
N LEU A 52 2.49 5.34 -0.80
CA LEU A 52 1.81 6.57 -1.22
C LEU A 52 0.52 6.82 -0.43
N ASN A 53 -0.26 5.77 -0.15
CA ASN A 53 -1.49 5.90 0.65
C ASN A 53 -1.18 6.24 2.12
N LEU A 54 -0.14 5.63 2.69
CA LEU A 54 0.29 5.95 4.06
C LEU A 54 0.85 7.37 4.17
N VAL A 55 1.60 7.83 3.16
CA VAL A 55 2.07 9.22 3.07
C VAL A 55 0.86 10.15 2.93
N GLY A 56 -0.09 9.88 2.05
CA GLY A 56 -1.31 10.68 1.96
C GLY A 56 -2.08 10.75 3.29
N SER A 57 -2.13 9.63 4.03
CA SER A 57 -2.72 9.60 5.37
C SER A 57 -1.95 10.48 6.37
N LEU A 58 -0.60 10.49 6.30
CA LEU A 58 0.24 11.40 7.08
C LEU A 58 -0.04 12.88 6.77
N PHE A 59 -0.25 13.22 5.50
CA PHE A 59 -0.66 14.58 5.09
C PHE A 59 -2.01 14.97 5.70
N ILE A 60 -2.96 14.04 5.78
CA ILE A 60 -4.26 14.30 6.41
C ILE A 60 -4.10 14.56 7.91
N TYR A 61 -3.35 13.71 8.63
CA TYR A 61 -3.12 13.92 10.07
C TYR A 61 -2.35 15.21 10.38
N THR A 62 -1.50 15.66 9.46
CA THR A 62 -0.75 16.92 9.59
C THR A 62 -1.53 18.15 9.08
N SER A 63 -2.60 17.98 8.31
CA SER A 63 -3.37 19.08 7.71
C SER A 63 -4.04 20.03 8.71
N LEU A 64 -4.14 19.66 9.99
CA LEU A 64 -4.71 20.51 11.03
C LEU A 64 -3.66 21.36 11.77
N PHE A 65 -2.38 21.31 11.37
CA PHE A 65 -1.34 22.17 11.90
C PHE A 65 -1.22 23.43 11.04
N ARG A 66 -1.37 24.62 11.65
CA ARG A 66 -1.38 25.89 10.91
C ARG A 66 -0.05 26.24 10.21
N PHE A 67 1.05 25.60 10.59
CA PHE A 67 2.37 25.89 10.03
C PHE A 67 2.68 25.10 8.75
N VAL A 68 1.90 24.07 8.41
CA VAL A 68 2.14 23.28 7.18
C VAL A 68 1.46 23.92 5.97
N PRO A 69 2.04 23.83 4.76
CA PRO A 69 1.47 24.47 3.58
C PRO A 69 0.19 23.80 3.05
N TRP A 70 -0.13 22.60 3.53
CA TRP A 70 -1.37 21.87 3.24
C TRP A 70 -2.37 21.95 4.41
N TYR A 71 -2.34 23.05 5.17
CA TYR A 71 -3.32 23.27 6.24
C TYR A 71 -4.74 23.38 5.67
N GLU A 72 -5.64 22.54 6.16
CA GLU A 72 -7.04 22.51 5.73
C GLU A 72 -7.95 22.29 6.94
N PRO A 73 -8.70 23.29 7.42
CA PRO A 73 -9.55 23.16 8.60
C PRO A 73 -10.92 22.55 8.31
N CYS A 74 -11.20 22.15 7.06
CA CYS A 74 -12.48 21.56 6.72
C CYS A 74 -12.52 20.12 7.26
N GLY A 75 -13.61 19.73 7.93
CA GLY A 75 -13.73 18.40 8.58
C GLY A 75 -13.76 17.20 7.62
N GLN A 76 -13.38 17.38 6.35
CA GLN A 76 -13.34 16.34 5.33
C GLN A 76 -12.23 15.30 5.55
N GLN A 77 -11.28 15.56 6.45
CA GLN A 77 -10.18 14.64 6.78
C GLN A 77 -10.66 13.22 7.10
N PHE A 78 -11.73 13.09 7.87
CA PHE A 78 -12.29 11.79 8.26
C PHE A 78 -12.74 10.99 7.04
N LEU A 79 -13.51 11.64 6.15
CA LEU A 79 -13.99 11.01 4.93
C LEU A 79 -12.83 10.56 4.04
N ILE A 80 -11.80 11.40 3.90
CA ILE A 80 -10.63 11.06 3.09
C ILE A 80 -9.88 9.87 3.70
N ILE A 81 -9.73 9.78 5.03
CA ILE A 81 -9.10 8.61 5.66
C ILE A 81 -9.89 7.33 5.36
N PHE A 82 -11.22 7.36 5.37
CA PHE A 82 -12.03 6.20 4.95
C PHE A 82 -11.84 5.84 3.47
N ILE A 83 -11.74 6.83 2.58
CA ILE A 83 -11.43 6.59 1.15
C ILE A 83 -10.07 5.89 1.04
N TYR A 84 -9.03 6.39 1.71
CA TYR A 84 -7.72 5.75 1.72
C TYR A 84 -7.77 4.34 2.31
N ALA A 85 -8.55 4.11 3.36
CA ALA A 85 -8.72 2.78 3.96
C ALA A 85 -9.30 1.78 2.94
N THR A 86 -10.26 2.17 2.11
CA THR A 86 -10.81 1.28 1.06
C THR A 86 -9.78 0.94 -0.02
N ILE A 87 -8.93 1.90 -0.39
CA ILE A 87 -7.82 1.67 -1.34
C ILE A 87 -6.79 0.71 -0.73
N ILE A 88 -6.40 0.94 0.53
CA ILE A 88 -5.47 0.06 1.26
C ILE A 88 -6.06 -1.35 1.41
N LEU A 89 -7.38 -1.49 1.59
CA LEU A 89 -8.06 -2.78 1.66
C LEU A 89 -7.90 -3.55 0.34
N LEU A 90 -8.12 -2.88 -0.79
CA LEU A 90 -7.93 -3.47 -2.10
C LEU A 90 -6.48 -3.91 -2.32
N ILE A 91 -5.50 -3.07 -1.92
CA ILE A 91 -4.08 -3.43 -1.96
C ILE A 91 -3.83 -4.68 -1.11
N GLY A 92 -4.40 -4.77 0.09
CA GLY A 92 -4.29 -5.94 0.97
C GLY A 92 -4.80 -7.23 0.34
N ILE A 93 -5.98 -7.18 -0.30
CA ILE A 93 -6.56 -8.32 -1.01
C ILE A 93 -5.64 -8.77 -2.16
N LEU A 94 -5.17 -7.82 -2.98
CA LEU A 94 -4.24 -8.12 -4.08
C LEU A 94 -2.92 -8.69 -3.58
N GLN A 95 -2.43 -8.22 -2.43
CA GLN A 95 -1.18 -8.69 -1.83
C GLN A 95 -1.30 -10.10 -1.23
N LEU A 96 -2.45 -10.45 -0.65
CA LEU A 96 -2.74 -11.83 -0.24
C LEU A 96 -2.73 -12.77 -1.43
N PHE A 97 -3.35 -12.35 -2.54
CA PHE A 97 -3.40 -13.12 -3.77
C PHE A 97 -2.00 -13.30 -4.37
N LEU A 98 -1.21 -12.22 -4.45
CA LEU A 98 0.18 -12.27 -4.94
C LEU A 98 1.07 -13.16 -4.05
N GLY A 99 0.77 -13.19 -2.76
CA GLY A 99 1.40 -14.05 -1.78
C GLY A 99 1.24 -15.55 -2.01
N LYS A 100 0.37 -15.99 -2.94
CA LYS A 100 0.27 -17.39 -3.38
C LYS A 100 1.36 -17.75 -4.40
N PHE A 101 1.87 -16.76 -5.14
CA PHE A 101 2.85 -16.95 -6.22
C PHE A 101 4.27 -16.57 -5.79
N LEU A 102 4.40 -15.61 -4.87
CA LEU A 102 5.67 -15.12 -4.34
C LEU A 102 5.85 -15.50 -2.87
N ALA A 103 7.10 -15.79 -2.49
CA ALA A 103 7.50 -16.15 -1.13
C ALA A 103 7.57 -14.93 -0.17
N ILE A 104 6.48 -14.14 -0.13
CA ILE A 104 6.31 -12.93 0.70
C ILE A 104 6.09 -13.34 2.16
N SER A 105 6.66 -12.58 3.10
CA SER A 105 6.48 -12.76 4.54
C SER A 105 5.02 -12.53 4.96
N LYS A 106 4.57 -13.25 6.00
CA LYS A 106 3.21 -13.07 6.55
C LYS A 106 2.98 -11.63 7.02
N ILE A 107 3.99 -11.04 7.65
CA ILE A 107 3.91 -9.66 8.18
C ILE A 107 3.58 -8.68 7.05
N LEU A 108 4.32 -8.71 5.95
CA LEU A 108 4.09 -7.80 4.83
C LEU A 108 2.74 -8.04 4.15
N LYS A 109 2.26 -9.28 4.10
CA LYS A 109 0.92 -9.62 3.58
C LYS A 109 -0.22 -9.02 4.41
N TYR A 110 -0.07 -9.00 5.74
CA TYR A 110 -1.10 -8.49 6.65
C TYR A 110 -0.96 -7.00 6.95
N LEU A 111 0.18 -6.39 6.61
CA LEU A 111 0.47 -5.00 6.90
C LEU A 111 -0.59 -4.02 6.37
N PRO A 112 -1.16 -4.16 5.15
CA PRO A 112 -2.26 -3.29 4.70
C PRO A 112 -3.48 -3.32 5.63
N PHE A 113 -3.84 -4.50 6.14
CA PHE A 113 -4.98 -4.65 7.06
C PHE A 113 -4.70 -4.04 8.42
N ILE A 114 -3.47 -4.24 8.93
CA ILE A 114 -2.99 -3.59 10.15
C ILE A 114 -3.06 -2.08 9.99
N SER A 115 -2.58 -1.55 8.86
CA SER A 115 -2.63 -0.12 8.55
C SER A 115 -4.05 0.43 8.64
N ILE A 116 -5.05 -0.23 8.04
CA ILE A 116 -6.45 0.21 8.11
C ILE A 116 -6.91 0.33 9.56
N VAL A 117 -6.73 -0.74 10.35
CA VAL A 117 -7.17 -0.77 11.75
C VAL A 117 -6.53 0.36 12.53
N THR A 118 -5.21 0.52 12.41
CA THR A 118 -4.45 1.54 13.16
C THR A 118 -4.66 2.97 12.66
N LEU A 119 -5.01 3.18 11.39
CA LEU A 119 -5.30 4.49 10.83
C LEU A 119 -6.73 4.93 11.15
N CYS A 120 -7.68 4.00 11.22
CA CYS A 120 -9.05 4.30 11.59
C CYS A 120 -9.25 4.39 13.11
N SER A 121 -8.41 3.72 13.92
CA SER A 121 -8.60 3.68 15.37
C SER A 121 -8.63 5.06 16.06
N PRO A 122 -7.77 6.05 15.74
CA PRO A 122 -7.81 7.35 16.40
C PRO A 122 -9.14 8.08 16.16
N ILE A 123 -9.71 7.91 14.96
CA ILE A 123 -10.99 8.50 14.56
C ILE A 123 -12.15 7.83 15.30
N LEU A 124 -12.15 6.50 15.37
CA LEU A 124 -13.24 5.73 15.98
C LEU A 124 -13.32 5.88 17.50
N ILE A 125 -12.19 6.17 18.17
CA ILE A 125 -12.12 6.29 19.63
C ILE A 125 -12.58 7.67 20.11
N ASP A 126 -12.05 8.74 19.52
CA ASP A 126 -12.28 10.11 19.98
C ASP A 126 -13.49 10.75 19.28
N GLY A 127 -13.80 10.34 18.04
CA GLY A 127 -14.78 11.03 17.19
C GLY A 127 -14.36 12.44 16.79
N SER A 128 -13.30 12.97 17.40
CA SER A 128 -12.68 14.26 17.14
C SER A 128 -11.20 14.08 16.79
N LEU A 129 -10.67 14.89 15.86
CA LEU A 129 -9.24 14.93 15.54
C LEU A 129 -8.51 15.81 16.58
N SER A 130 -8.58 15.43 17.86
CA SER A 130 -7.89 16.12 18.94
C SER A 130 -6.37 16.18 18.67
N LEU A 131 -5.66 17.10 19.34
CA LEU A 131 -4.22 17.23 19.15
C LEU A 131 -3.48 15.91 19.45
N THR A 132 -3.92 15.21 20.50
CA THR A 132 -3.36 13.92 20.91
C THR A 132 -3.58 12.86 19.83
N MET A 133 -4.80 12.71 19.30
CA MET A 133 -5.09 11.74 18.24
C MET A 133 -4.34 12.05 16.94
N ARG A 134 -4.12 13.33 16.63
CA ARG A 134 -3.28 13.74 15.50
C ARG A 134 -1.84 13.26 15.65
N ILE A 135 -1.23 13.48 16.83
CA ILE A 135 0.15 13.05 17.11
C ILE A 135 0.25 11.52 17.04
N ILE A 136 -0.70 10.80 17.62
CA ILE A 136 -0.75 9.34 17.57
C ILE A 136 -0.84 8.86 16.11
N GLY A 137 -1.74 9.43 15.32
CA GLY A 137 -1.89 9.11 13.89
C GLY A 137 -0.61 9.34 13.10
N ILE A 138 0.10 10.45 13.34
CA ILE A 138 1.39 10.75 12.72
C ILE A 138 2.43 9.67 13.05
N VAL A 139 2.58 9.33 14.33
CA VAL A 139 3.55 8.32 14.78
C VAL A 139 3.24 6.95 14.17
N ILE A 140 1.96 6.55 14.16
CA ILE A 140 1.51 5.31 13.53
C ILE A 140 1.84 5.30 12.03
N CYS A 141 1.51 6.37 11.30
CA CYS A 141 1.85 6.49 9.87
C CYS A 141 3.34 6.28 9.62
N LEU A 142 4.21 6.95 10.40
CA LEU A 142 5.66 6.84 10.24
C LEU A 142 6.15 5.40 10.50
N ILE A 143 5.68 4.76 11.57
CA ILE A 143 6.03 3.37 11.89
C ILE A 143 5.59 2.42 10.77
N LEU A 144 4.38 2.60 10.22
CA LEU A 144 3.87 1.79 9.13
C LEU A 144 4.69 1.99 7.85
N ILE A 145 5.02 3.23 7.48
CA ILE A 145 5.85 3.53 6.30
C ILE A 145 7.21 2.85 6.43
N CYS A 146 7.89 3.01 7.57
CA CYS A 146 9.16 2.35 7.84
C CYS A 146 9.03 0.83 7.78
N SER A 147 7.97 0.27 8.35
CA SER A 147 7.70 -1.18 8.32
C SER A 147 7.52 -1.69 6.89
N VAL A 148 6.71 -1.01 6.07
CA VAL A 148 6.50 -1.40 4.66
C VAL A 148 7.83 -1.40 3.92
N ILE A 149 8.65 -0.35 4.07
CA ILE A 149 9.96 -0.25 3.39
C ILE A 149 10.90 -1.38 3.82
N LEU A 150 11.04 -1.60 5.12
CA LEU A 150 11.96 -2.62 5.66
C LEU A 150 11.57 -4.02 5.21
N PHE A 151 10.29 -4.39 5.35
CA PHE A 151 9.80 -5.71 4.95
C PHE A 151 9.80 -5.88 3.43
N PHE A 152 9.52 -4.81 2.67
CA PHE A 152 9.61 -4.84 1.21
C PHE A 152 11.05 -5.16 0.75
N ILE A 153 12.06 -4.46 1.27
CA ILE A 153 13.47 -4.70 0.91
C ILE A 153 13.87 -6.14 1.26
N LYS A 154 13.49 -6.61 2.45
CA LYS A 154 13.79 -7.97 2.92
C LYS A 154 13.18 -9.03 2.01
N ASP A 155 11.89 -8.91 1.69
CA ASP A 155 11.19 -9.90 0.87
C ASP A 155 11.61 -9.82 -0.59
N PHE A 156 11.87 -8.63 -1.12
CA PHE A 156 12.36 -8.44 -2.50
C PHE A 156 13.72 -9.13 -2.72
N LYS A 157 14.65 -8.99 -1.77
CA LYS A 157 15.95 -9.69 -1.79
C LYS A 157 15.76 -11.22 -1.75
N LYS A 158 14.84 -11.70 -0.90
CA LYS A 158 14.53 -13.14 -0.79
C LYS A 158 13.94 -13.73 -2.07
N ILE A 159 13.08 -13.00 -2.76
CA ILE A 159 12.51 -13.45 -4.04
C ILE A 159 13.61 -13.58 -5.11
N ASN A 160 14.54 -12.61 -5.17
CA ASN A 160 15.66 -12.67 -6.11
C ASN A 160 16.62 -13.83 -5.84
N SER A 161 16.94 -14.13 -4.57
CA SER A 161 17.83 -15.25 -4.25
C SER A 161 17.22 -16.61 -4.57
N ASN A 162 15.91 -16.78 -4.38
CA ASN A 162 15.21 -18.01 -4.75
C ASN A 162 15.15 -18.24 -6.26
N GLU A 163 15.11 -17.18 -7.07
CA GLU A 163 15.18 -17.32 -8.53
C GLU A 163 16.52 -17.90 -8.99
N LEU A 164 17.63 -17.43 -8.44
CA LEU A 164 18.98 -17.92 -8.78
C LEU A 164 19.13 -19.42 -8.47
N LYS A 165 18.58 -19.88 -7.35
CA LYS A 165 18.63 -21.31 -6.98
C LYS A 165 17.86 -22.19 -7.96
N ASN A 166 16.71 -21.73 -8.45
CA ASN A 166 15.88 -22.47 -9.39
C ASN A 166 16.39 -22.45 -10.85
N GLN A 167 17.40 -21.64 -11.17
CA GLN A 167 18.05 -21.63 -12.49
C GLN A 167 19.27 -22.57 -12.55
N ASN A 168 19.82 -22.96 -11.40
CA ASN A 168 20.98 -23.85 -11.28
C ASN A 168 20.58 -25.33 -11.04
N GLN A 169 19.29 -25.63 -11.05
CA GLN A 169 18.70 -26.98 -10.97
C GLN A 169 18.07 -27.31 -12.32
#